data_AF-A0A6C0DTI4-F1
#
_entry.id   AF-A0A6C0DTI4-F1
#
_cell.length_a   1.000
_cell.length_b   1.000
_cell.length_c   1.000
_cell.angle_alpha   90.00
_cell.angle_beta   90.00
_cell.angle_gamma   90.00
#
_symmetry.space_group_name_H-M   'P 1'
#
loop_
_entity.id
_entity.type
_entity.pdbx_description
1 polymer ?
#
loop_
_entity_poly.entity_id
_entity_poly.type
_entity_poly.pdbx_seq_one_letter_code
_entity_poly.pdbx_strand_id
1 'polypeptide(L)'
;MSETFFKTLVVIAIIVVLFYLVFSPLKKSSIFEGLDNQTPIGSDGEAGNAASYATSIKAEVIKLQDSLLITKYRKDYENAIINLEDLINFAMLKVTLNLTTDPVKDIKNIEALNTLNSAKVSLNGVMKFVDSQ
;
A
#
# COMPACT_ATOMS: atom_id res chain seq x y z
N MET A 1 36.41 13.28 59.85
CA MET A 1 34.98 13.59 59.57
C MET A 1 34.75 14.15 58.16
N SER A 2 35.69 14.88 57.56
CA SER A 2 35.53 15.47 56.22
C SER A 2 35.52 14.47 55.06
N GLU A 3 36.32 13.40 55.13
CA GLU A 3 36.46 12.43 54.02
C GLU A 3 35.18 11.60 53.79
N THR A 4 34.55 11.12 54.87
CA THR A 4 33.30 10.37 54.80
C THR A 4 32.14 11.27 54.33
N PHE A 5 32.13 12.53 54.73
CA PHE A 5 31.14 13.51 54.29
C PHE A 5 31.26 13.81 52.78
N PHE A 6 32.50 13.97 52.28
CA PHE A 6 32.75 14.21 50.85
C PHE A 6 32.35 13.01 49.98
N LYS A 7 32.67 11.78 50.41
CA LYS A 7 32.27 10.56 49.69
C LYS A 7 30.75 10.41 49.60
N THR A 8 30.03 10.68 50.69
CA THR A 8 28.55 10.63 50.68
C THR A 8 27.95 11.69 49.75
N LEU A 9 28.52 12.90 49.70
CA LEU A 9 28.04 13.97 48.82
C LEU A 9 28.24 13.64 47.34
N VAL A 10 29.38 13.03 46.97
CA VAL A 10 29.66 12.58 45.60
C VAL A 10 28.69 11.48 45.16
N VAL A 11 28.39 10.51 46.05
CA VAL A 11 27.43 9.44 45.73
C VAL A 11 26.03 10.00 45.51
N ILE A 12 25.59 10.96 46.32
CA ILE A 12 24.29 11.63 46.13
C ILE A 12 24.25 12.39 44.81
N ALA A 13 25.33 13.09 44.44
CA ALA A 13 25.42 13.79 43.16
C ALA A 13 25.31 12.84 41.96
N ILE A 14 25.95 11.66 42.02
CA ILE A 14 25.86 10.64 40.97
C ILE A 14 24.43 10.09 40.85
N ILE A 15 23.75 9.85 41.97
CA ILE A 15 22.36 9.37 41.97
C ILE A 15 21.42 10.41 41.34
N VAL A 16 21.62 11.70 41.62
CA VAL A 16 20.83 12.78 41.01
C VAL A 16 21.06 12.86 39.50
N VAL A 17 22.31 12.71 39.04
CA VAL A 17 22.65 12.68 37.60
C VAL A 17 22.04 11.45 36.92
N LEU A 18 22.06 10.28 37.56
CA LEU A 18 21.42 9.06 37.03
C LEU A 18 19.89 9.22 36.94
N PHE A 19 19.26 9.80 37.95
CA PHE A 19 17.84 10.17 37.87
C PHE A 19 17.59 11.15 36.73
N TYR A 20 18.40 12.21 36.59
CA TYR A 20 18.24 13.17 35.50
C TYR A 20 18.39 12.52 34.12
N LEU A 21 19.35 11.61 33.91
CA LEU A 21 19.52 10.89 32.64
C LEU A 21 18.35 9.96 32.31
N VAL A 22 17.71 9.35 33.31
CA VAL A 22 16.56 8.46 33.10
C VAL A 22 15.27 9.26 32.83
N PHE A 23 15.09 10.42 33.47
CA PHE A 23 13.91 11.27 33.31
C PHE A 23 14.02 12.31 32.18
N SER A 24 15.23 12.66 31.73
CA SER A 24 15.50 13.57 30.61
C SER A 24 14.92 13.13 29.25
N PRO A 25 15.00 11.86 28.82
CA PRO A 25 14.47 11.44 27.52
C PRO A 25 12.94 11.51 27.43
N LEU A 26 12.22 11.68 28.53
CA LEU A 26 10.75 11.78 28.55
C LEU A 26 10.23 13.17 28.15
N LYS A 27 11.10 14.18 27.97
CA LYS A 27 10.73 15.51 27.46
C LYS A 27 11.07 15.75 25.98
N LYS A 28 11.54 14.73 25.26
CA LYS A 28 11.60 14.76 23.78
C LYS A 28 10.49 13.89 23.20
N SER A 29 9.27 14.38 23.37
CA SER A 29 8.11 13.94 22.59
C SER A 29 8.39 14.13 21.11
N SER A 30 8.54 13.02 20.39
CA SER A 30 7.96 12.80 19.06
C SER A 30 7.78 14.03 18.16
N ILE A 31 8.87 14.72 17.83
CA ILE A 31 8.95 15.45 16.55
C ILE A 31 9.96 14.67 15.73
N PHE A 32 9.45 13.72 14.95
CA PHE A 32 10.13 13.22 13.78
C PHE A 32 10.15 14.40 12.79
N GLU A 33 11.21 15.21 12.85
CA GLU A 33 11.50 16.30 11.91
C GLU A 33 11.97 15.70 10.56
N GLY A 34 11.04 15.05 9.87
CA GLY A 34 11.19 14.57 8.50
C GLY A 34 10.13 15.13 7.54
N LEU A 35 9.41 16.17 7.97
CA LEU A 35 8.27 16.77 7.27
C LEU A 35 8.30 18.31 7.32
N ASP A 36 9.45 18.90 7.61
CA ASP A 36 9.65 20.33 7.39
C ASP A 36 10.00 20.57 5.92
N ASN A 37 8.97 20.54 5.09
CA ASN A 37 8.94 21.41 3.93
C ASN A 37 7.62 22.19 3.97
N GLN A 38 7.47 22.99 5.03
CA GLN A 38 6.55 24.13 4.96
C GLN A 38 7.15 25.19 4.04
N THR A 39 6.92 25.07 2.73
CA THR A 39 6.82 26.28 1.92
C THR A 39 5.42 26.86 2.10
N PRO A 40 5.30 28.16 2.46
CA PRO A 40 4.04 28.77 2.84
C PRO A 40 3.07 28.85 1.65
N ILE A 41 1.79 28.73 2.00
CA ILE A 41 0.57 29.05 1.25
C ILE A 41 0.84 29.96 0.05
N GLY A 42 0.70 29.39 -1.16
CA GLY A 42 0.82 30.10 -2.42
C GLY A 42 -0.15 29.55 -3.46
N SER A 43 -1.28 30.24 -3.61
CA SER A 43 -2.33 30.07 -4.63
C SER A 43 -3.24 28.84 -4.50
N ASP A 44 -4.29 29.00 -3.70
CA ASP A 44 -5.54 28.25 -3.83
C ASP A 44 -6.07 28.38 -5.27
N GLY A 45 -5.80 27.36 -6.06
CA GLY A 45 -6.46 27.08 -7.32
C GLY A 45 -6.60 25.58 -7.44
N GLU A 46 -7.60 25.11 -8.18
CA GLU A 46 -7.95 23.68 -8.37
C GLU A 46 -6.76 22.80 -8.83
N ALA A 47 -5.66 23.40 -9.31
CA ALA A 47 -4.43 22.72 -9.73
C ALA A 47 -3.21 22.92 -8.80
N GLY A 48 -3.27 23.80 -7.79
CA GLY A 48 -2.11 24.17 -6.95
C GLY A 48 -1.52 23.01 -6.15
N ASN A 49 -2.34 22.00 -5.83
CA ASN A 49 -1.92 20.78 -5.13
C ASN A 49 -1.75 19.56 -6.06
N ALA A 50 -2.02 19.69 -7.37
CA ALA A 50 -2.00 18.56 -8.30
C ALA A 50 -0.58 17.95 -8.45
N ALA A 51 0.46 18.79 -8.42
CA ALA A 51 1.85 18.32 -8.51
C ALA A 51 2.28 17.51 -7.27
N SER A 52 1.91 17.98 -6.08
CA SER A 52 2.16 17.27 -4.82
C SER A 52 1.38 15.96 -4.74
N TYR A 53 0.12 15.95 -5.19
CA TYR A 53 -0.70 14.74 -5.26
C TYR A 53 -0.16 13.73 -6.31
N ALA A 54 0.29 14.19 -7.47
CA ALA A 54 0.94 13.31 -8.45
C ALA A 54 2.23 12.68 -7.88
N THR A 55 2.98 13.45 -7.08
CA THR A 55 4.19 12.96 -6.41
C THR A 55 3.86 11.89 -5.36
N SER A 56 2.79 12.07 -4.58
CA SER A 56 2.36 11.05 -3.61
C SER A 56 1.84 9.78 -4.28
N ILE A 57 1.10 9.88 -5.39
CA ILE A 57 0.71 8.72 -6.19
C ILE A 57 1.95 7.99 -6.69
N LYS A 58 2.93 8.71 -7.24
CA LYS A 58 4.17 8.10 -7.75
C LYS A 58 4.95 7.37 -6.64
N ALA A 59 4.99 7.92 -5.44
CA ALA A 59 5.61 7.27 -4.30
C ALA A 59 4.93 5.93 -3.94
N GLU A 60 3.59 5.88 -3.95
CA GLU A 60 2.86 4.63 -3.69
C GLU A 60 3.04 3.63 -4.83
N VAL A 61 3.12 4.08 -6.10
CA VAL A 61 3.44 3.20 -7.23
C VAL A 61 4.80 2.53 -7.07
N ILE A 62 5.84 3.28 -6.70
CA ILE A 62 7.19 2.73 -6.46
C ILE A 62 7.15 1.70 -5.33
N LYS A 63 6.47 2.03 -4.23
CA LYS A 63 6.30 1.11 -3.09
C LYS A 63 5.57 -0.18 -3.49
N LEU A 64 4.54 -0.09 -4.34
CA LEU A 64 3.85 -1.26 -4.87
C LEU A 64 4.74 -2.07 -5.82
N GLN A 65 5.53 -1.41 -6.68
CA GLN A 65 6.48 -2.08 -7.56
C GLN A 65 7.52 -2.88 -6.75
N ASP A 66 8.08 -2.27 -5.70
CA ASP A 66 9.05 -2.91 -4.82
C ASP A 66 8.44 -4.05 -4.00
N SER A 67 7.18 -3.92 -3.57
CA SER A 67 6.46 -4.94 -2.80
C SER A 67 6.08 -6.14 -3.66
N LEU A 68 5.59 -5.91 -4.88
CA LEU A 68 5.13 -6.96 -5.78
C LEU A 68 6.28 -7.68 -6.48
N LEU A 69 7.45 -7.06 -6.60
CA LEU A 69 8.62 -7.66 -7.25
C LEU A 69 8.28 -8.23 -8.64
N ILE A 70 7.51 -7.47 -9.43
CA ILE A 70 6.92 -7.93 -10.70
C ILE A 70 7.97 -8.47 -11.66
N THR A 71 9.14 -7.80 -11.76
CA THR A 71 10.24 -8.25 -12.61
C THR A 71 10.75 -9.65 -12.24
N LYS A 72 10.72 -10.02 -10.95
CA LYS A 72 11.19 -11.32 -10.46
C LYS A 72 10.15 -12.42 -10.65
N TYR A 73 8.88 -12.13 -10.36
CA TYR A 73 7.80 -13.11 -10.39
C TYR A 73 6.90 -13.00 -11.63
N ARG A 74 7.37 -12.32 -12.68
CA ARG A 74 6.59 -12.06 -13.90
C ARG A 74 5.91 -13.31 -14.45
N LYS A 75 6.68 -14.38 -14.64
CA LYS A 75 6.18 -15.65 -15.17
C LYS A 75 5.12 -16.28 -14.26
N ASP A 76 5.27 -16.15 -12.94
CA ASP A 76 4.28 -16.67 -11.99
C ASP A 76 2.98 -15.85 -12.05
N TYR A 77 3.09 -14.53 -12.23
CA TYR A 77 1.93 -13.66 -12.44
C TYR A 77 1.23 -13.93 -13.78
N GLU A 78 1.98 -14.06 -14.88
CA GLU A 78 1.43 -14.45 -16.18
C GLU A 78 0.68 -15.79 -16.08
N ASN A 79 1.30 -16.81 -15.48
CA ASN A 79 0.67 -18.11 -15.27
C ASN A 79 -0.61 -18.00 -14.42
N ALA A 80 -0.60 -17.20 -13.36
CA ALA A 80 -1.77 -16.98 -12.52
C ALA A 80 -2.92 -16.33 -13.31
N ILE A 81 -2.61 -15.34 -14.15
CA ILE A 81 -3.60 -14.65 -14.98
C ILE A 81 -4.18 -15.62 -16.04
N ILE A 82 -3.32 -16.42 -16.70
CA ILE A 82 -3.76 -17.44 -17.68
C ILE A 82 -4.69 -18.46 -17.02
N ASN A 83 -4.30 -19.02 -15.88
CA ASN A 83 -5.11 -19.99 -15.16
C ASN A 83 -6.46 -19.40 -14.72
N LEU A 84 -6.50 -18.12 -14.36
CA LEU A 84 -7.73 -17.42 -14.02
C LEU A 84 -8.60 -17.17 -15.26
N GLU A 85 -8.00 -16.82 -16.40
CA GLU A 85 -8.72 -16.70 -17.67
C GLU A 85 -9.37 -18.03 -18.06
N ASP A 86 -8.66 -19.15 -17.92
CA ASP A 86 -9.19 -20.49 -18.16
C ASP A 86 -10.36 -20.80 -17.22
N LEU A 87 -10.24 -20.47 -15.93
CA LEU A 87 -11.34 -20.63 -14.97
C LEU A 87 -12.58 -19.83 -15.39
N ILE A 88 -12.40 -18.58 -15.83
CA ILE A 88 -13.51 -17.75 -16.33
C ILE A 88 -14.11 -18.36 -17.60
N ASN A 89 -13.31 -18.87 -18.53
CA ASN A 89 -13.80 -19.54 -19.73
C ASN A 89 -14.67 -20.76 -19.37
N PHE A 90 -14.24 -21.58 -18.40
CA PHE A 90 -15.04 -22.70 -17.91
C PHE A 90 -16.31 -22.24 -17.18
N ALA A 91 -16.26 -21.16 -16.41
CA ALA A 91 -17.43 -20.57 -15.77
C ALA A 91 -18.44 -20.05 -16.81
N MET A 92 -17.98 -19.38 -17.86
CA MET A 92 -18.81 -18.94 -18.98
C MET A 92 -19.47 -20.13 -19.67
N LEU A 93 -18.71 -21.19 -19.97
CA LEU A 93 -19.26 -22.41 -20.55
C LEU A 93 -20.35 -23.01 -19.66
N LYS A 94 -20.13 -23.07 -18.34
CA LYS A 94 -21.13 -23.55 -17.39
C LYS A 94 -22.39 -22.69 -17.41
N VAL A 95 -22.27 -21.37 -17.47
CA VAL A 95 -23.42 -20.47 -17.59
C VAL A 95 -24.15 -20.71 -18.91
N THR A 96 -23.44 -20.80 -20.03
CA THR A 96 -24.01 -21.06 -21.37
C THR A 96 -24.78 -22.37 -21.42
N LEU A 97 -24.24 -23.45 -20.84
CA LEU A 97 -24.88 -24.76 -20.83
C LEU A 97 -26.14 -24.83 -19.95
N ASN A 98 -26.30 -23.87 -19.03
CA ASN A 98 -27.49 -23.77 -18.18
C ASN A 98 -28.54 -22.80 -18.74
N LEU A 99 -28.29 -22.16 -19.90
CA LEU A 99 -29.29 -21.35 -20.59
C LEU A 99 -30.39 -22.25 -21.15
N THR A 100 -31.63 -21.82 -20.97
CA THR A 100 -32.80 -22.42 -21.61
C THR A 100 -33.00 -21.86 -23.01
N THR A 101 -33.95 -22.41 -23.75
CA THR A 101 -34.36 -21.91 -25.06
C THR A 101 -35.18 -20.61 -24.99
N ASP A 102 -35.45 -20.07 -23.80
CA ASP A 102 -36.19 -18.83 -23.57
C ASP A 102 -35.27 -17.75 -22.97
N PRO A 103 -34.73 -16.84 -23.81
CA PRO A 103 -33.78 -15.82 -23.37
C PRO A 103 -34.32 -14.88 -22.29
N VAL A 104 -35.65 -14.68 -22.22
CA VAL A 104 -36.27 -13.78 -21.25
C VAL A 104 -36.19 -14.35 -19.84
N LYS A 105 -36.29 -15.69 -19.70
CA LYS A 105 -36.14 -16.37 -18.41
C LYS A 105 -34.70 -16.42 -17.92
N ASP A 106 -33.74 -16.34 -18.85
CA ASP A 106 -32.31 -16.44 -18.57
C ASP A 106 -31.58 -15.10 -18.56
N ILE A 107 -32.29 -13.97 -18.52
CA ILE A 107 -31.67 -12.62 -18.51
C ILE A 107 -30.54 -12.52 -17.48
N LYS A 108 -30.74 -13.07 -16.27
CA LYS A 108 -29.70 -13.06 -15.22
C LYS A 108 -28.44 -13.85 -15.61
N ASN A 109 -28.60 -15.00 -16.27
CA ASN A 109 -27.48 -15.82 -16.73
C ASN A 109 -26.77 -15.13 -17.91
N ILE A 110 -27.51 -14.44 -18.78
CA ILE A 110 -26.96 -13.65 -19.89
C ILE A 110 -26.18 -12.44 -19.37
N GLU A 111 -26.70 -11.74 -18.35
CA GLU A 111 -26.00 -10.66 -17.66
C GLU A 111 -24.72 -11.17 -16.99
N ALA A 112 -24.79 -12.31 -16.28
CA ALA A 112 -23.61 -12.93 -15.69
C ALA A 112 -22.55 -13.28 -16.76
N LEU A 113 -22.96 -13.75 -17.93
CA LEU A 113 -22.07 -14.03 -19.05
C LEU A 113 -21.38 -12.75 -19.57
N ASN A 114 -22.09 -11.63 -19.64
CA ASN A 114 -21.51 -10.33 -20.00
C ASN A 114 -20.50 -9.83 -18.95
N THR A 115 -20.79 -10.03 -17.66
CA THR A 115 -19.86 -9.70 -16.58
C THR A 115 -18.59 -10.55 -16.65
N LEU A 116 -18.73 -11.86 -16.88
CA LEU A 116 -17.59 -12.77 -17.04
C LEU A 116 -16.74 -12.41 -18.26
N ASN A 117 -17.37 -12.05 -19.38
CA ASN A 117 -16.65 -11.57 -20.56
C ASN A 117 -15.88 -10.26 -20.28
N SER A 118 -16.47 -9.33 -19.53
CA SER A 118 -15.81 -8.08 -19.13
C SER A 118 -14.63 -8.33 -18.18
N ALA A 119 -14.75 -9.30 -17.28
CA ALA A 119 -13.66 -9.74 -16.41
C ALA A 119 -12.49 -10.31 -17.25
N LYS A 120 -12.79 -11.14 -18.26
CA LYS A 120 -11.77 -11.66 -19.19
C LYS A 120 -11.02 -10.54 -19.93
N VAL A 121 -11.74 -9.54 -20.44
CA VAL A 121 -11.11 -8.37 -21.08
C VAL A 121 -10.22 -7.60 -20.10
N SER A 122 -10.66 -7.44 -18.85
CA SER A 122 -9.87 -6.79 -17.80
C SER A 122 -8.59 -7.55 -17.50
N LEU A 123 -8.64 -8.89 -17.45
CA LEU A 123 -7.45 -9.73 -17.24
C LEU A 123 -6.43 -9.59 -18.36
N ASN A 124 -6.87 -9.44 -19.62
CA ASN A 124 -5.95 -9.14 -20.73
C ASN A 124 -5.22 -7.79 -20.51
N GLY A 125 -5.91 -6.80 -19.95
CA GLY A 125 -5.29 -5.54 -19.54
C GLY A 125 -4.24 -5.72 -18.44
N VAL A 126 -4.54 -6.55 -17.44
CA VAL A 126 -3.58 -6.89 -16.38
C VAL A 126 -2.36 -7.63 -16.93
N MET A 127 -2.55 -8.58 -17.86
CA MET A 127 -1.46 -9.29 -18.53
C MET A 127 -0.54 -8.32 -19.28
N LYS A 128 -1.10 -7.44 -20.10
CA LYS A 128 -0.33 -6.40 -20.80
C LYS A 128 0.43 -5.48 -19.85
N PHE A 129 -0.16 -5.16 -18.69
CA PHE A 129 0.54 -4.38 -17.67
C PHE A 129 1.75 -5.15 -17.13
N VAL A 130 1.58 -6.41 -16.75
CA VAL A 130 2.68 -7.28 -16.27
C VAL A 130 3.79 -7.42 -17.32
N ASP A 131 3.43 -7.58 -18.60
CA ASP A 131 4.38 -7.65 -19.72
C ASP A 131 5.18 -6.35 -19.91
N SER A 132 4.58 -5.20 -19.59
CA SER A 132 5.17 -3.87 -19.75
C SER A 132 6.12 -3.45 -18.62
N GLN A 133 6.08 -4.13 -17.47
CA GLN A 133 7.04 -3.93 -16.36
C GLN A 133 8.39 -4.59 -16.70
#